data_AF-A0A6N7MFM7-F1
#
_entry.id   AF-A0A6N7MFM7-F1
#
_cell.length_a   1.000
_cell.length_b   1.000
_cell.length_c   1.000
_cell.angle_alpha   90.00
_cell.angle_beta   90.00
_cell.angle_gamma   90.00
#
_symmetry.space_group_name_H-M   'P 1'
#
loop_
_entity.id
_entity.type
_entity.pdbx_description
1 polymer ?
#
loop_
_entity_poly.entity_id
_entity_poly.type
_entity_poly.pdbx_seq_one_letter_code
_entity_poly.pdbx_strand_id
1 'polypeptide(L)'
;MKHQGLHLRYIIFLEILLYLKIRISMIDFGFKIHKDQLLDQDRPNVDYKEMIERVPSLSLCISCGSCTATCNSSEKTGMGFRKLHLYLKTGLYVNLKRGLKYCQYCGKCWLVCPRGVNTRKAIVEMKRIFEIYKT
;
A
#
# COMPACT_ATOMS: atom_id res chain seq x y z
N MET A 1 7.67 -66.69 -31.65
CA MET A 1 8.42 -65.46 -32.01
C MET A 1 7.70 -64.18 -31.57
N LYS A 2 7.51 -63.93 -30.25
CA LYS A 2 6.79 -62.72 -29.76
C LYS A 2 7.42 -62.04 -28.53
N HIS A 3 8.67 -62.36 -28.16
CA HIS A 3 9.30 -61.81 -26.94
C HIS A 3 10.31 -60.67 -27.18
N GLN A 4 10.64 -60.31 -28.42
CA GLN A 4 11.65 -59.27 -28.71
C GLN A 4 11.10 -57.81 -28.67
N GLY A 5 9.78 -57.60 -28.62
CA GLY A 5 9.17 -56.27 -28.67
C GLY A 5 9.06 -55.52 -27.33
N LEU A 6 9.12 -56.22 -26.19
CA LEU A 6 8.98 -55.59 -24.87
C LEU A 6 10.28 -54.93 -24.38
N HIS A 7 11.43 -55.51 -24.72
CA HIS A 7 12.74 -55.00 -24.32
C HIS A 7 13.08 -53.65 -24.98
N LEU A 8 12.69 -53.48 -26.26
CA LEU A 8 12.93 -52.25 -27.02
C LEU A 8 12.12 -51.06 -26.47
N ARG A 9 10.89 -51.32 -25.98
CA ARG A 9 10.04 -50.28 -25.34
C ARG A 9 10.62 -49.81 -24.01
N TYR A 10 11.22 -50.70 -23.22
CA TYR A 10 11.83 -50.35 -21.95
C TYR A 10 13.10 -49.51 -22.11
N ILE A 11 13.92 -49.81 -23.12
CA ILE A 11 15.14 -49.05 -23.45
C ILE A 11 14.78 -47.65 -23.94
N ILE A 12 13.79 -47.52 -24.84
CA ILE A 12 13.30 -46.22 -25.32
C ILE A 12 12.71 -45.38 -24.16
N PHE A 13 11.99 -46.01 -23.23
CA PHE A 13 11.43 -45.32 -22.06
C PHE A 13 12.51 -44.83 -21.07
N LEU A 14 13.56 -45.63 -20.87
CA LEU A 14 14.73 -45.25 -20.06
C LEU A 14 15.54 -44.12 -20.70
N GLU A 15 15.75 -44.12 -22.02
CA GLU A 15 16.42 -43.02 -22.72
C GLU A 15 15.62 -41.72 -22.69
N ILE A 16 14.29 -41.79 -22.86
CA ILE A 16 13.41 -40.60 -22.74
C ILE A 16 13.46 -40.01 -21.32
N LEU A 17 13.47 -40.85 -20.29
CA LEU A 17 13.62 -40.40 -18.89
C LEU A 17 15.00 -39.79 -18.63
N LEU A 18 16.06 -40.32 -19.23
CA LEU A 18 17.40 -39.75 -19.16
C LEU A 18 17.47 -38.39 -19.89
N TYR A 19 16.85 -38.28 -21.07
CA TYR A 19 16.76 -37.04 -21.84
C TYR A 19 15.93 -35.96 -21.14
N LEU A 20 14.84 -36.33 -20.47
CA LEU A 20 14.02 -35.43 -19.66
C LEU A 20 14.78 -34.93 -18.41
N LYS A 21 15.61 -35.77 -17.78
CA LYS A 21 16.47 -35.37 -16.66
C LYS A 21 17.56 -34.36 -17.07
N ILE A 22 18.07 -34.45 -18.29
CA ILE A 22 19.13 -33.55 -18.80
C ILE A 22 18.56 -32.18 -19.22
N ARG A 23 17.28 -32.10 -19.63
CA ARG A 23 16.72 -30.85 -20.19
C ARG A 23 16.15 -29.85 -19.19
N ILE A 24 16.02 -30.21 -17.90
CA ILE A 24 15.59 -29.29 -16.84
C ILE A 24 16.81 -28.86 -16.02
N SER A 25 17.87 -28.43 -16.70
CA SER A 25 18.85 -27.51 -16.10
C SER A 25 18.31 -26.11 -16.36
N MET A 26 17.43 -25.64 -15.48
CA MET A 26 17.07 -24.22 -15.42
C MET A 26 18.36 -23.47 -15.09
N ILE A 27 18.80 -22.60 -16.01
CA ILE A 27 19.88 -21.65 -15.77
C ILE A 27 19.48 -20.83 -14.53
N ASP A 28 20.19 -21.03 -13.41
CA ASP A 28 20.00 -20.24 -12.21
C ASP A 28 20.58 -18.85 -12.46
N PHE A 29 19.74 -17.92 -12.92
CA PHE A 29 20.13 -16.59 -13.33
C PHE A 29 20.51 -15.68 -12.13
N GLY A 30 20.64 -16.21 -10.91
CA GLY A 30 21.11 -15.48 -9.73
C GLY A 30 20.15 -14.40 -9.22
N PHE A 31 18.95 -14.27 -9.82
CA PHE A 31 17.92 -13.34 -9.36
C PHE A 31 16.98 -14.04 -8.38
N LYS A 32 16.85 -13.45 -7.18
CA LYS A 32 15.87 -13.87 -6.17
C LYS A 32 14.66 -12.94 -6.26
N ILE A 33 13.46 -13.50 -6.42
CA ILE A 33 12.22 -12.71 -6.37
C ILE A 33 12.09 -12.15 -4.96
N HIS A 34 12.35 -10.85 -4.83
CA HIS A 34 12.08 -10.13 -3.59
C HIS A 34 10.59 -9.85 -3.50
N LYS A 35 10.06 -9.90 -2.28
CA LYS A 35 8.71 -9.41 -2.02
C LYS A 35 8.64 -7.96 -2.45
N ASP A 36 7.62 -7.63 -3.24
CA ASP A 36 7.36 -6.28 -3.69
C ASP A 36 7.05 -5.38 -2.49
N GLN A 37 7.59 -4.15 -2.52
CA GLN A 37 7.27 -3.10 -1.54
C GLN A 37 6.08 -2.26 -2.01
N LEU A 38 5.21 -2.84 -2.85
CA LEU A 38 4.06 -2.14 -3.40
C LEU A 38 3.07 -1.81 -2.27
N LEU A 39 2.75 -0.52 -2.16
CA LEU A 39 1.67 -0.06 -1.29
C LEU A 39 0.37 -0.10 -2.09
N ASP A 40 -0.48 -1.08 -1.80
CA ASP A 40 -1.83 -1.17 -2.37
C ASP A 40 -2.68 -0.01 -1.83
N GLN A 41 -2.95 0.98 -2.67
CA GLN A 41 -3.81 2.10 -2.33
C GLN A 41 -5.29 1.79 -2.52
N ASP A 42 -5.64 0.74 -3.26
CA ASP A 42 -7.03 0.38 -3.57
C ASP A 42 -7.63 -0.48 -2.47
N ARG A 43 -6.80 -1.20 -1.72
CA ARG A 43 -7.19 -1.93 -0.52
C ARG A 43 -7.01 -1.07 0.73
N PRO A 44 -8.10 -0.51 1.31
CA PRO A 44 -8.00 0.25 2.55
C PRO A 44 -7.63 -0.66 3.73
N ASN A 45 -6.71 -0.20 4.58
CA ASN A 45 -6.42 -0.83 5.87
C ASN A 45 -7.63 -0.74 6.82
N VAL A 46 -7.58 -1.54 7.90
CA VAL A 46 -8.65 -1.59 8.91
C VAL A 46 -8.86 -0.22 9.58
N ASP A 47 -7.77 0.49 9.89
CA ASP A 47 -7.85 1.80 10.56
C ASP A 47 -8.47 2.89 9.66
N TYR A 48 -8.27 2.81 8.34
CA TYR A 48 -8.93 3.71 7.40
C TYR A 48 -10.43 3.43 7.35
N LYS A 49 -10.86 2.16 7.43
CA LYS A 49 -12.30 1.83 7.48
C LYS A 49 -12.94 2.42 8.74
N GLU A 50 -12.32 2.24 9.90
CA GLU A 50 -12.79 2.86 11.15
C GLU A 50 -12.85 4.39 11.03
N MET A 51 -11.82 4.99 10.40
CA MET A 51 -11.80 6.43 10.18
C MET A 51 -12.95 6.92 9.28
N ILE A 52 -13.32 6.14 8.26
CA ILE A 52 -14.43 6.44 7.36
C ILE A 52 -15.76 6.37 8.10
N GLU A 53 -15.94 5.42 9.02
CA GLU A 53 -17.14 5.37 9.88
C GLU A 53 -17.26 6.63 10.76
N ARG A 54 -16.14 7.12 11.31
CA ARG A 54 -16.12 8.36 12.14
C ARG A 54 -16.27 9.63 11.31
N VAL A 55 -15.66 9.66 10.13
CA VAL A 55 -15.62 10.80 9.20
C VAL A 55 -15.95 10.32 7.78
N PRO A 56 -17.24 10.11 7.45
CA PRO A 56 -17.66 9.57 6.14
C PRO A 56 -17.19 10.41 4.95
N SER A 57 -17.12 11.73 5.13
CA SER A 57 -16.64 12.66 4.10
C SER A 57 -15.20 12.37 3.64
N LEU A 58 -14.39 11.63 4.41
CA LEU A 58 -13.02 11.27 4.03
C LEU A 58 -12.98 10.36 2.79
N SER A 59 -14.05 9.58 2.54
CA SER A 59 -14.21 8.73 1.36
C SER A 59 -14.31 9.52 0.05
N LEU A 60 -14.76 10.78 0.13
CA LEU A 60 -14.97 11.65 -1.03
C LEU A 60 -13.67 12.29 -1.55
N CYS A 61 -12.56 12.13 -0.83
CA CYS A 61 -11.30 12.73 -1.19
C CYS A 61 -10.73 12.11 -2.48
N ILE A 62 -10.51 12.97 -3.48
CA ILE A 62 -9.94 12.61 -4.78
C ILE A 62 -8.43 12.90 -4.88
N SER A 63 -7.76 13.14 -3.75
CA SER A 63 -6.32 13.45 -3.70
C SER A 63 -5.86 14.64 -4.56
N CYS A 64 -6.73 15.62 -4.84
CA CYS A 64 -6.41 16.78 -5.70
C CYS A 64 -5.34 17.73 -5.14
N GLY A 65 -5.20 17.83 -3.81
CA GLY A 65 -4.12 18.59 -3.17
C GLY A 65 -4.39 20.06 -2.85
N SER A 66 -5.59 20.60 -3.11
CA SER A 66 -5.96 21.99 -2.74
C SER A 66 -5.76 22.28 -1.25
N CYS A 67 -6.05 21.28 -0.40
CA CYS A 67 -5.84 21.35 1.04
C CYS A 67 -4.36 21.46 1.45
N THR A 68 -3.45 20.90 0.65
CA THR A 68 -2.00 21.02 0.88
C THR A 68 -1.52 22.38 0.39
N ALA A 69 -1.95 22.83 -0.79
CA ALA A 69 -1.53 24.11 -1.36
C ALA A 69 -1.78 25.32 -0.44
N THR A 70 -2.84 25.28 0.39
CA THR A 70 -3.20 26.35 1.32
C THR A 70 -2.68 26.16 2.75
N CYS A 71 -1.98 25.07 3.02
CA CYS A 71 -1.53 24.73 4.36
C CYS A 71 -0.16 25.34 4.66
N ASN A 72 -0.11 26.34 5.53
CA ASN A 72 1.14 26.96 5.99
C ASN A 72 2.12 25.94 6.60
N SER A 73 1.63 24.92 7.32
CA SER A 73 2.49 23.87 7.87
C SER A 73 3.13 23.03 6.78
N SER A 74 2.46 22.85 5.63
CA SER A 74 2.97 22.02 4.55
C SER A 74 4.15 22.66 3.81
N GLU A 75 4.20 23.99 3.74
CA GLU A 75 5.32 24.73 3.14
C GLU A 75 6.61 24.49 3.93
N LYS A 76 6.54 24.54 5.27
CA LYS A 76 7.71 24.36 6.14
C LYS A 76 8.12 22.89 6.34
N THR A 77 7.17 21.95 6.29
CA THR A 77 7.41 20.56 6.71
C THR A 77 7.21 19.53 5.59
N GLY A 78 6.68 19.95 4.45
CA GLY A 78 6.26 19.05 3.37
C GLY A 78 5.05 18.17 3.71
N MET A 79 4.43 18.32 4.91
CA MET A 79 3.39 17.43 5.45
C MET A 79 2.00 18.10 5.41
N GLY A 80 1.40 18.18 4.23
CA GLY A 80 0.02 18.66 4.05
C GLY A 80 -1.04 17.56 4.27
N PHE A 81 -2.30 17.98 4.39
CA PHE A 81 -3.42 17.06 4.64
C PHE A 81 -3.51 15.92 3.64
N ARG A 82 -3.26 16.17 2.34
CA ARG A 82 -3.26 15.12 1.31
C ARG A 82 -2.28 13.98 1.64
N LYS A 83 -1.07 14.29 2.12
CA LYS A 83 -0.08 13.28 2.50
C LYS A 83 -0.48 12.55 3.79
N LEU A 84 -1.05 13.25 4.76
CA LEU A 84 -1.58 12.62 5.98
C LEU A 84 -2.67 11.61 5.64
N HIS A 85 -3.61 11.99 4.77
CA HIS A 85 -4.67 11.10 4.30
C HIS A 85 -4.10 9.88 3.55
N LEU A 86 -3.09 10.08 2.70
CA LEU A 86 -2.37 8.98 2.05
C LEU A 86 -1.71 8.04 3.08
N TYR A 87 -0.98 8.57 4.06
CA TYR A 87 -0.32 7.76 5.09
C TYR A 87 -1.31 6.99 5.95
N LEU A 88 -2.50 7.55 6.20
CA LEU A 88 -3.56 6.82 6.85
C LEU A 88 -4.04 5.65 5.98
N LYS A 89 -4.30 5.87 4.69
CA LYS A 89 -4.80 4.85 3.76
C LYS A 89 -3.81 3.70 3.59
N THR A 90 -2.51 4.00 3.53
CA THR A 90 -1.43 3.01 3.33
C THR A 90 -0.87 2.41 4.62
N GLY A 91 -1.33 2.86 5.80
CA GLY A 91 -0.84 2.36 7.09
C GLY A 91 0.57 2.85 7.48
N LEU A 92 1.08 3.92 6.88
CA LEU A 92 2.38 4.52 7.21
C LEU A 92 2.31 5.41 8.46
N TYR A 93 2.00 4.81 9.60
CA TYR A 93 1.67 5.53 10.84
C TYR A 93 2.81 6.38 11.42
N VAL A 94 4.07 5.99 11.22
CA VAL A 94 5.23 6.76 11.69
C VAL A 94 5.26 8.15 11.04
N ASN A 95 5.04 8.20 9.72
CA ASN A 95 5.00 9.45 8.97
C ASN A 95 3.72 10.23 9.28
N LEU A 96 2.58 9.53 9.43
CA LEU A 96 1.31 10.14 9.84
C LEU A 96 1.44 10.86 11.18
N LYS A 97 1.94 10.19 12.22
CA LYS A 97 2.12 10.76 13.57
C LYS A 97 3.04 11.97 13.55
N ARG A 98 4.17 11.90 12.82
CA ARG A 98 5.09 13.04 12.67
C ARG A 98 4.39 14.23 12.02
N GLY A 99 3.61 14.00 10.97
CA GLY A 99 2.92 15.05 10.23
C GLY A 99 1.77 15.69 11.02
N LEU A 100 1.02 14.89 11.79
CA LEU A 100 -0.09 15.35 12.62
C LEU A 100 0.36 16.38 13.68
N LYS A 101 1.58 16.27 14.21
CA LYS A 101 2.12 17.22 15.21
C LYS A 101 2.19 18.65 14.69
N TYR A 102 2.35 18.86 13.39
CA TYR A 102 2.48 20.20 12.79
C TYR A 102 1.14 20.89 12.48
N CYS A 103 0.01 20.18 12.60
CA CYS A 103 -1.28 20.78 12.31
C CYS A 103 -1.69 21.77 13.42
N GLN A 104 -1.84 23.04 13.04
CA GLN A 104 -2.23 24.17 13.89
C GLN A 104 -3.75 24.43 13.91
N TYR A 105 -4.57 23.51 13.40
CA TYR A 105 -6.04 23.62 13.35
C TYR A 105 -6.62 24.88 12.65
N CYS A 106 -5.84 25.55 11.80
CA CYS A 106 -6.27 26.79 11.12
C CYS A 106 -7.51 26.64 10.22
N GLY A 107 -7.85 25.42 9.75
CA GLY A 107 -9.10 25.13 9.03
C GLY A 107 -9.14 25.48 7.54
N LYS A 108 -8.09 26.10 6.99
CA LYS A 108 -8.01 26.47 5.56
C LYS A 108 -8.26 25.28 4.63
N CYS A 109 -7.76 24.11 5.01
CA CYS A 109 -7.92 22.87 4.25
C CYS A 109 -9.38 22.40 4.08
N TRP A 110 -10.30 22.79 4.97
CA TRP A 110 -11.73 22.50 4.84
C TRP A 110 -12.39 23.48 3.87
N LEU A 111 -12.06 24.77 3.99
CA LEU A 111 -12.62 25.85 3.17
C LEU A 111 -12.36 25.68 1.67
N VAL A 112 -11.19 25.17 1.30
CA VAL A 112 -10.80 25.02 -0.11
C VAL A 112 -11.10 23.65 -0.71
N CYS A 113 -11.73 22.74 0.05
CA CYS A 113 -11.94 21.39 -0.45
C CYS A 113 -13.09 21.35 -1.47
N PRO A 114 -12.84 21.01 -2.75
CA PRO A 114 -13.90 20.98 -3.78
C PRO A 114 -14.91 19.86 -3.58
N ARG A 115 -14.57 18.86 -2.75
CA ARG A 115 -15.43 17.71 -2.43
C ARG A 115 -16.13 17.84 -1.08
N GLY A 116 -15.89 18.93 -0.34
CA GLY A 116 -16.48 19.14 0.99
C GLY A 116 -15.99 18.18 2.07
N VAL A 117 -14.77 17.62 1.94
CA VAL A 117 -14.19 16.73 2.95
C VAL A 117 -14.00 17.51 4.26
N ASN A 118 -14.54 17.01 5.37
CA ASN A 118 -14.36 17.62 6.69
C ASN A 118 -12.96 17.32 7.25
N THR A 119 -11.96 18.00 6.68
CA THR A 119 -10.54 17.80 6.99
C THR A 119 -10.21 18.17 8.44
N ARG A 120 -10.90 19.14 9.03
CA ARG A 120 -10.70 19.52 10.44
C ARG A 120 -11.12 18.40 11.39
N LYS A 121 -12.33 17.84 11.21
CA LYS A 121 -12.80 16.67 11.99
C LYS A 121 -11.87 15.49 11.77
N ALA A 122 -11.44 15.26 10.53
CA ALA A 122 -10.50 14.18 10.21
C ALA A 122 -9.18 14.30 10.99
N ILE A 123 -8.57 15.48 11.08
CA ILE A 123 -7.34 15.64 11.87
C ILE A 123 -7.58 15.39 13.36
N VAL A 124 -8.70 15.86 13.92
CA VAL A 124 -9.04 15.63 15.33
C VAL A 124 -9.16 14.13 15.63
N GLU A 125 -9.96 13.40 14.84
CA GLU A 125 -10.12 11.95 15.01
C GLU A 125 -8.81 11.19 14.78
N MET A 126 -8.01 11.57 13.78
CA MET A 126 -6.67 10.98 13.59
C MET A 126 -5.80 11.16 14.84
N LYS A 127 -5.74 12.36 15.43
CA LYS A 127 -4.95 12.56 16.65
C LYS A 127 -5.50 11.79 17.85
N ARG A 128 -6.83 11.58 17.90
CA ARG A 128 -7.51 10.80 18.94
C ARG A 128 -7.14 9.31 18.85
N ILE A 129 -7.25 8.72 17.67
CA ILE A 129 -6.92 7.31 17.41
C ILE A 129 -5.44 7.02 17.67
N PHE A 130 -4.55 7.92 17.23
CA PHE A 130 -3.11 7.72 17.36
C PHE A 130 -2.50 8.29 18.66
N GLU A 131 -3.34 8.65 19.63
CA GLU A 131 -2.98 9.09 20.99
C GLU A 131 -1.85 10.12 21.07
N ILE A 132 -1.82 11.09 20.15
CA ILE A 132 -0.72 12.08 20.10
C ILE A 132 -0.66 12.96 21.37
N TYR A 133 -1.72 12.96 22.19
CA TYR A 133 -1.85 13.72 23.42
C TYR A 133 -1.47 12.97 24.70
N LYS A 134 -1.22 11.65 24.66
CA LYS A 134 -0.67 10.94 25.82
C LYS A 134 0.83 11.23 25.88
N THR A 135 1.15 12.26 26.66
CA THR A 135 2.50 12.48 27.20
C THR A 135 2.52 11.92 28.61
#